data_AF-A0A1S8MTE0-F1
#
_entry.id   AF-A0A1S8MTE0-F1
#
_cell.length_a   1.000
_cell.length_b   1.000
_cell.length_c   1.000
_cell.angle_alpha   90.00
_cell.angle_beta   90.00
_cell.angle_gamma   90.00
#
_symmetry.space_group_name_H-M   'P 1'
#
loop_
_entity.id
_entity.type
_entity.pdbx_description
1 polymer ?
#
loop_
_entity_poly.entity_id
_entity_poly.type
_entity_poly.pdbx_seq_one_letter_code
_entity_poly.pdbx_strand_id
1 'polypeptide(L)'
;MKKNKILGIAVASIIAMSSMVPAFADDNTAQNSATNLTTIQAKFTKKAAKLGVDITGLSAQDAKGKIEAAEASKLGIDTTVLSNKEIQAKIKSAMEAKEIARLTEKASELGVDITGLSNKEIQAKIKSAMEAKGIARLTEKASKLGVDITGLSNQDAKAKIEVAEASKLGIDTTGLSNQEIQAKLKSAMEAKELAKLTQKASKLGIDITGLSNKDAMTKIENAEASKLGIDTTGLTNKQIQEKIKEMKSNKITNADN
;
A
#
# COMPACT_ATOMS: atom_id res chain seq x y z
N MET A 1 26.11 35.35 -24.80
CA MET A 1 26.13 33.88 -24.64
C MET A 1 24.93 33.43 -23.81
N LYS A 2 24.18 32.43 -24.34
CA LYS A 2 23.06 31.61 -23.79
C LYS A 2 22.02 31.49 -24.94
N LYS A 3 22.12 30.52 -25.88
CA LYS A 3 21.81 29.07 -25.84
C LYS A 3 20.40 28.78 -25.27
N ASN A 4 19.47 28.06 -25.89
CA ASN A 4 19.25 27.53 -27.25
C ASN A 4 17.75 27.15 -27.34
N LYS A 5 17.08 27.67 -28.38
CA LYS A 5 16.03 27.09 -29.27
C LYS A 5 14.89 26.24 -28.66
N ILE A 6 13.70 26.84 -28.77
CA ILE A 6 12.36 26.25 -28.66
C ILE A 6 12.26 25.00 -29.56
N LEU A 7 11.99 23.86 -28.95
CA LEU A 7 11.75 22.59 -29.66
C LEU A 7 10.29 22.60 -30.14
N GLY A 8 10.10 22.99 -31.39
CA GLY A 8 8.83 22.89 -32.09
C GLY A 8 8.43 21.42 -32.25
N ILE A 9 7.24 21.09 -31.78
CA ILE A 9 6.59 19.80 -32.02
C ILE A 9 6.22 19.78 -33.51
N ALA A 10 6.99 19.03 -34.31
CA ALA A 10 6.61 18.71 -35.67
C ALA A 10 5.48 17.66 -35.63
N VAL A 11 4.24 18.12 -35.73
CA VAL A 11 3.09 17.27 -36.02
C VAL A 11 3.18 16.94 -37.52
N ALA A 12 3.68 15.75 -37.85
CA ALA A 12 3.64 15.23 -39.20
C ALA A 12 2.19 14.82 -39.53
N SER A 13 1.44 15.75 -40.10
CA SER A 13 0.13 15.49 -40.70
C SER A 13 0.31 14.65 -41.97
N ILE A 14 0.15 13.34 -41.89
CA ILE A 14 -0.04 12.50 -43.08
C ILE A 14 -1.50 12.65 -43.50
N ILE A 15 -1.77 13.68 -44.31
CA ILE A 15 -3.00 13.77 -45.11
C ILE A 15 -2.75 12.95 -46.36
N ALA A 16 -3.21 11.70 -46.37
CA ALA A 16 -3.36 10.93 -47.60
C ALA A 16 -4.70 11.33 -48.24
N MET A 17 -4.68 12.31 -49.14
CA MET A 17 -5.78 12.50 -50.09
C MET A 17 -5.64 11.44 -51.18
N SER A 18 -6.57 10.49 -51.20
CA SER A 18 -6.91 9.75 -52.42
C SER A 18 -8.43 9.70 -52.55
N SER A 19 -8.86 9.91 -53.78
CA SER A 19 -10.18 10.33 -54.24
C SER A 19 -11.27 9.26 -54.16
N MET A 20 -12.50 9.73 -53.91
CA MET A 20 -13.83 9.15 -54.11
C MET A 20 -13.94 7.88 -54.99
N VAL A 21 -14.50 6.79 -54.43
CA VAL A 21 -15.70 6.06 -54.93
C VAL A 21 -16.41 5.43 -53.72
N PRO A 22 -17.73 5.60 -53.50
CA PRO A 22 -18.47 4.77 -52.56
C PRO A 22 -18.79 3.43 -53.22
N ALA A 23 -18.03 2.39 -52.89
CA ALA A 23 -18.41 1.00 -53.17
C ALA A 23 -18.83 0.37 -51.84
N PHE A 24 -20.12 0.03 -51.74
CA PHE A 24 -20.70 -0.69 -50.61
C PHE A 24 -19.98 -2.04 -50.44
N ALA A 25 -19.11 -2.14 -49.44
CA ALA A 25 -18.60 -3.40 -48.91
C ALA A 25 -18.20 -3.24 -47.43
N ASP A 26 -19.13 -3.64 -46.56
CA ASP A 26 -18.93 -4.14 -45.18
C ASP A 26 -17.90 -3.44 -44.27
N ASP A 27 -18.27 -2.27 -43.74
CA ASP A 27 -17.48 -1.41 -42.83
C ASP A 27 -17.61 -1.77 -41.33
N ASN A 28 -17.69 -3.06 -40.97
CA ASN A 28 -17.77 -3.48 -39.55
C ASN A 28 -16.50 -4.17 -39.01
N THR A 29 -15.49 -4.43 -39.86
CA THR A 29 -14.28 -5.17 -39.46
C THR A 29 -13.05 -4.28 -39.23
N ALA A 30 -12.94 -3.12 -39.87
CA ALA A 30 -11.78 -2.23 -39.74
C ALA A 30 -11.79 -1.38 -38.44
N GLN A 31 -12.97 -0.93 -37.99
CA GLN A 31 -13.11 -0.05 -36.83
C GLN A 31 -12.81 -0.75 -35.48
N ASN A 32 -13.10 -2.06 -35.38
CA ASN A 32 -12.80 -2.91 -34.21
C ASN A 32 -11.31 -3.31 -34.08
N SER A 33 -10.56 -3.24 -35.17
CA SER A 33 -9.14 -3.63 -35.22
C SER A 33 -8.23 -2.52 -34.69
N ALA A 34 -8.54 -1.25 -35.00
CA ALA A 34 -7.76 -0.09 -34.56
C ALA A 34 -7.90 0.20 -33.05
N THR A 35 -9.10 0.06 -32.48
CA THR A 35 -9.36 0.26 -31.03
C THR A 35 -8.69 -0.80 -30.16
N ASN A 36 -8.61 -2.04 -30.64
CA ASN A 36 -7.89 -3.12 -29.94
C ASN A 36 -6.36 -2.92 -29.94
N LEU A 37 -5.78 -2.47 -31.05
CA LEU A 37 -4.34 -2.18 -31.14
C LEU A 37 -3.91 -1.09 -30.15
N THR A 38 -4.67 0.00 -30.05
CA THR A 38 -4.40 1.11 -29.11
C THR A 38 -4.46 0.64 -27.66
N THR A 39 -5.37 -0.27 -27.33
CA THR A 39 -5.52 -0.82 -25.97
C THR A 39 -4.40 -1.80 -25.62
N ILE A 40 -3.96 -2.62 -26.56
CA ILE A 40 -2.86 -3.57 -26.38
C ILE A 40 -1.53 -2.82 -26.20
N GLN A 41 -1.27 -1.80 -27.04
CA GLN A 41 -0.08 -0.96 -26.88
C GLN A 41 -0.09 -0.23 -25.53
N ALA A 42 -1.22 0.33 -25.10
CA ALA A 42 -1.32 0.97 -23.78
C ALA A 42 -1.03 0.00 -22.61
N LYS A 43 -1.43 -1.27 -22.73
CA LYS A 43 -1.12 -2.31 -21.73
C LYS A 43 0.38 -2.65 -21.72
N PHE A 44 1.01 -2.81 -22.89
CA PHE A 44 2.44 -3.06 -22.97
C PHE A 44 3.27 -1.89 -22.47
N THR A 45 2.93 -0.65 -22.80
CA THR A 45 3.62 0.54 -22.28
C THR A 45 3.54 0.64 -20.76
N LYS A 46 2.36 0.37 -20.17
CA LYS A 46 2.21 0.33 -18.70
C LYS A 46 3.06 -0.76 -18.04
N LYS A 47 3.06 -1.96 -18.61
CA LYS A 47 3.88 -3.08 -18.12
C LYS A 47 5.37 -2.76 -18.24
N ALA A 48 5.81 -2.28 -19.40
CA ALA A 48 7.17 -1.90 -19.68
C ALA A 48 7.69 -0.83 -18.70
N ALA A 49 6.89 0.21 -18.44
CA ALA A 49 7.20 1.22 -17.43
C ALA A 49 7.34 0.64 -16.01
N LYS A 50 6.43 -0.25 -15.60
CA LYS A 50 6.52 -0.94 -14.29
C LYS A 50 7.74 -1.85 -14.17
N LEU A 51 8.22 -2.36 -15.30
CA LEU A 51 9.39 -3.23 -15.38
C LEU A 51 10.69 -2.45 -15.56
N GLY A 52 10.62 -1.18 -15.95
CA GLY A 52 11.79 -0.34 -16.25
C GLY A 52 12.42 -0.67 -17.61
N VAL A 53 11.63 -1.16 -18.57
CA VAL A 53 12.12 -1.52 -19.91
C VAL A 53 11.55 -0.58 -20.96
N ASP A 54 12.39 -0.17 -21.91
CA ASP A 54 11.97 0.61 -23.09
C ASP A 54 11.51 -0.33 -24.21
N ILE A 55 10.33 -0.04 -24.76
CA ILE A 55 9.72 -0.77 -25.88
C ILE A 55 9.47 0.14 -27.09
N THR A 56 9.97 1.36 -27.08
CA THR A 56 9.76 2.35 -28.14
C THR A 56 10.32 1.84 -29.46
N GLY A 57 9.53 1.94 -30.53
CA GLY A 57 9.94 1.50 -31.88
C GLY A 57 9.98 -0.01 -32.08
N LEU A 58 9.61 -0.82 -31.08
CA LEU A 58 9.53 -2.28 -31.22
C LEU A 58 8.21 -2.70 -31.88
N SER A 59 8.24 -3.82 -32.61
CA SER A 59 7.02 -4.51 -33.01
C SER A 59 6.26 -5.00 -31.76
N ALA A 60 4.96 -5.24 -31.87
CA ALA A 60 4.16 -5.74 -30.75
C ALA A 60 4.68 -7.08 -30.21
N GLN A 61 5.24 -7.92 -31.08
CA GLN A 61 5.82 -9.22 -30.72
C GLN A 61 7.14 -9.06 -29.99
N ASP A 62 8.02 -8.18 -30.44
CA ASP A 62 9.31 -7.90 -29.78
C ASP A 62 9.12 -7.18 -28.45
N ALA A 63 8.18 -6.23 -28.39
CA ALA A 63 7.79 -5.57 -27.16
C ALA A 63 7.27 -6.59 -26.14
N LYS A 64 6.41 -7.53 -26.56
CA LYS A 64 5.91 -8.60 -25.70
C LYS A 64 7.05 -9.49 -25.20
N GLY A 65 7.94 -9.96 -26.07
CA GLY A 65 9.08 -10.79 -25.69
C GLY A 65 10.01 -10.08 -24.71
N LYS A 66 10.30 -8.79 -24.92
CA LYS A 66 11.12 -7.98 -24.02
C LYS A 66 10.46 -7.78 -22.65
N ILE A 67 9.15 -7.60 -22.60
CA ILE A 67 8.37 -7.53 -21.36
C ILE A 67 8.39 -8.87 -20.63
N GLU A 68 8.16 -9.98 -21.32
CA GLU A 68 8.15 -11.33 -20.73
C GLU A 68 9.54 -11.69 -20.18
N ALA A 69 10.62 -11.41 -20.91
CA ALA A 69 11.98 -11.60 -20.41
C ALA A 69 12.24 -10.77 -19.13
N ALA A 70 11.77 -9.53 -19.08
CA ALA A 70 11.90 -8.69 -17.89
C ALA A 70 11.05 -9.17 -16.70
N GLU A 71 9.82 -9.66 -16.96
CA GLU A 71 8.97 -10.29 -15.93
C GLU A 71 9.65 -11.55 -15.37
N ALA A 72 10.20 -12.39 -16.24
CA ALA A 72 10.95 -13.59 -15.88
C ALA A 72 12.16 -13.27 -14.99
N SER A 73 12.97 -12.28 -15.38
CA SER A 73 14.12 -11.84 -14.58
C SER A 73 13.71 -11.35 -13.19
N LYS A 74 12.61 -10.60 -13.05
CA LYS A 74 12.10 -10.16 -11.72
C LYS A 74 11.60 -11.32 -10.85
N LEU A 75 11.25 -12.45 -11.47
CA LEU A 75 10.85 -13.67 -10.80
C LEU A 75 12.02 -14.65 -10.59
N GLY A 76 13.24 -14.28 -10.98
CA GLY A 76 14.43 -15.13 -10.87
C GLY A 76 14.43 -16.31 -11.86
N ILE A 77 13.69 -16.21 -12.96
CA ILE A 77 13.59 -17.25 -13.98
C ILE A 77 14.68 -17.01 -15.03
N ASP A 78 15.57 -17.99 -15.20
CA ASP A 78 16.52 -18.01 -16.31
C ASP A 78 15.79 -18.29 -17.64
N THR A 79 15.97 -17.40 -18.61
CA THR A 79 15.32 -17.43 -19.92
C THR A 79 16.28 -17.84 -21.05
N THR A 80 17.57 -18.04 -20.78
CA THR A 80 18.63 -18.19 -21.81
C THR A 80 18.41 -19.33 -22.79
N VAL A 81 17.73 -20.40 -22.36
CA VAL A 81 17.47 -21.61 -23.16
C VAL A 81 15.98 -21.88 -23.39
N LEU A 82 15.11 -20.92 -23.07
CA LEU A 82 13.66 -21.10 -23.13
C LEU A 82 13.05 -20.41 -24.36
N SER A 83 12.13 -21.10 -25.02
CA SER A 83 11.25 -20.46 -25.99
C SER A 83 10.30 -19.46 -25.30
N ASN A 84 9.77 -18.49 -26.06
CA ASN A 84 8.81 -17.52 -25.52
C ASN A 84 7.59 -18.18 -24.86
N LYS A 85 7.12 -19.30 -25.41
CA LYS A 85 6.00 -20.06 -24.84
C LYS A 85 6.37 -20.68 -23.48
N GLU A 86 7.59 -21.17 -23.33
CA GLU A 86 8.10 -21.71 -22.06
C GLU A 86 8.34 -20.60 -21.04
N ILE A 87 8.90 -19.47 -21.46
CA ILE A 87 9.04 -18.27 -20.60
C ILE A 87 7.67 -17.88 -20.05
N GLN A 88 6.65 -17.77 -20.91
CA GLN A 88 5.30 -17.42 -20.51
C GLN A 88 4.70 -18.43 -19.52
N ALA A 89 4.88 -19.73 -19.77
CA ALA A 89 4.41 -20.78 -18.87
C ALA A 89 5.10 -20.71 -17.50
N LYS A 90 6.43 -20.52 -17.46
CA LYS A 90 7.18 -20.40 -16.20
C LYS A 90 6.79 -19.15 -15.41
N ILE A 91 6.60 -18.01 -16.08
CA ILE A 91 6.10 -16.78 -15.43
C ILE A 91 4.75 -17.04 -14.80
N LYS A 92 3.83 -17.68 -15.52
CA LYS A 92 2.50 -18.01 -15.00
C LYS A 92 2.58 -18.86 -13.75
N SER A 93 3.35 -19.96 -13.78
CA SER A 93 3.52 -20.85 -12.62
C SER A 93 4.17 -20.13 -11.43
N ALA A 94 5.19 -19.30 -11.67
CA ALA A 94 5.84 -18.54 -10.60
C ALA A 94 4.91 -17.50 -9.96
N MET A 95 4.08 -16.83 -10.77
CA MET A 95 3.08 -15.89 -10.28
C MET A 95 1.97 -16.57 -9.48
N GLU A 96 1.52 -17.75 -9.92
CA GLU A 96 0.54 -18.57 -9.19
C GLU A 96 1.11 -19.03 -7.85
N ALA A 97 2.35 -19.55 -7.82
CA ALA A 97 3.03 -19.94 -6.59
C ALA A 97 3.19 -18.77 -5.62
N LYS A 98 3.56 -17.59 -6.12
CA LYS A 98 3.68 -16.37 -5.31
C LYS A 98 2.35 -15.92 -4.72
N GLU A 99 1.27 -15.98 -5.50
CA GLU A 99 -0.06 -15.64 -5.00
C GLU A 99 -0.55 -16.65 -3.96
N ILE A 100 -0.31 -17.94 -4.16
CA ILE A 100 -0.62 -18.98 -3.15
C ILE A 100 0.15 -18.71 -1.85
N ALA A 101 1.44 -18.38 -1.93
CA ALA A 101 2.24 -18.05 -0.75
C ALA A 101 1.66 -16.84 0.00
N ARG A 102 1.31 -15.77 -0.72
CA ARG A 102 0.69 -14.57 -0.15
C ARG A 102 -0.66 -14.84 0.49
N LEU A 103 -1.49 -15.67 -0.14
CA LEU A 103 -2.80 -16.05 0.40
C LEU A 103 -2.64 -16.94 1.63
N THR A 104 -1.66 -17.85 1.64
CA THR A 104 -1.35 -18.73 2.77
C THR A 104 -0.89 -17.94 3.99
N GLU A 105 0.02 -16.99 3.80
CA GLU A 105 0.46 -16.06 4.85
C GLU A 105 -0.73 -15.29 5.42
N LYS A 106 -1.55 -14.70 4.54
CA LYS A 106 -2.70 -13.91 4.96
C LYS A 106 -3.80 -14.74 5.64
N ALA A 107 -4.00 -15.98 5.22
CA ALA A 107 -4.89 -16.92 5.88
C ALA A 107 -4.40 -17.23 7.30
N SER A 108 -3.09 -17.47 7.46
CA SER A 108 -2.45 -17.74 8.75
C SER A 108 -2.60 -16.56 9.71
N GLU A 109 -2.35 -15.32 9.25
CA GLU A 109 -2.54 -14.08 10.03
C GLU A 109 -3.99 -13.87 10.50
N LEU A 110 -4.95 -14.40 9.76
CA LEU A 110 -6.37 -14.29 10.03
C LEU A 110 -6.93 -15.53 10.76
N GLY A 111 -6.14 -16.58 10.96
CA GLY A 111 -6.59 -17.84 11.55
C GLY A 111 -7.57 -18.61 10.65
N VAL A 112 -7.46 -18.49 9.33
CA VAL A 112 -8.34 -19.13 8.35
C VAL A 112 -7.74 -20.45 7.90
N ASP A 113 -8.46 -21.55 8.11
CA ASP A 113 -8.10 -22.84 7.51
C ASP A 113 -8.40 -22.85 6.00
N ILE A 114 -7.37 -23.17 5.23
CA ILE A 114 -7.36 -23.21 3.76
C ILE A 114 -7.14 -24.63 3.20
N THR A 115 -7.07 -25.65 4.07
CA THR A 115 -6.81 -27.02 3.67
C THR A 115 -7.86 -27.52 2.68
N GLY A 116 -7.41 -28.07 1.55
CA GLY A 116 -8.28 -28.64 0.52
C GLY A 116 -9.08 -27.61 -0.31
N LEU A 117 -8.83 -26.30 -0.14
CA LEU A 117 -9.52 -25.26 -0.89
C LEU A 117 -8.79 -24.89 -2.19
N SER A 118 -9.57 -24.54 -3.21
CA SER A 118 -9.05 -23.89 -4.41
C SER A 118 -8.63 -22.45 -4.14
N ASN A 119 -7.75 -21.89 -4.99
CA ASN A 119 -7.30 -20.49 -4.86
C ASN A 119 -8.45 -19.48 -4.77
N LYS A 120 -9.53 -19.72 -5.52
CA LYS A 120 -10.72 -18.84 -5.50
C LYS A 120 -11.45 -18.91 -4.16
N GLU A 121 -11.58 -20.11 -3.59
CA GLU A 121 -12.20 -20.31 -2.29
C GLU A 121 -11.35 -19.72 -1.16
N ILE A 122 -10.03 -19.89 -1.23
CA ILE A 122 -9.08 -19.26 -0.30
C ILE A 122 -9.26 -17.74 -0.29
N GLN A 123 -9.29 -17.12 -1.47
CA GLN A 123 -9.51 -15.67 -1.61
C GLN A 123 -10.84 -15.23 -0.99
N ALA A 124 -11.92 -15.96 -1.26
CA ALA A 124 -13.23 -15.65 -0.72
C ALA A 124 -13.24 -15.76 0.81
N LYS A 125 -12.67 -16.82 1.37
CA LYS A 125 -12.62 -17.06 2.82
C LYS A 125 -11.78 -16.02 3.55
N ILE A 126 -10.63 -15.65 2.98
CA ILE A 126 -9.80 -14.53 3.48
C ILE A 126 -10.58 -13.21 3.44
N LYS A 127 -11.31 -12.93 2.35
CA LYS A 127 -12.12 -11.73 2.23
C LYS A 127 -13.18 -11.66 3.34
N SER A 128 -13.96 -12.72 3.53
CA SER A 128 -14.97 -12.80 4.59
C SER A 128 -14.36 -12.66 5.99
N ALA A 129 -13.20 -13.28 6.24
CA ALA A 129 -12.51 -13.14 7.53
C ALA A 129 -12.02 -11.71 7.79
N MET A 130 -11.52 -11.01 6.76
CA MET A 130 -11.15 -9.59 6.88
C MET A 130 -12.36 -8.70 7.16
N GLU A 131 -13.50 -8.94 6.49
CA GLU A 131 -14.74 -8.21 6.70
C GLU A 131 -15.26 -8.41 8.12
N ALA A 132 -15.30 -9.66 8.61
CA ALA A 132 -15.68 -9.98 9.98
C ALA A 132 -14.77 -9.30 11.02
N LYS A 133 -13.45 -9.32 10.81
CA LYS A 133 -12.47 -8.63 11.66
C LYS A 133 -12.65 -7.11 11.62
N GLY A 134 -13.01 -6.57 10.46
CA GLY A 134 -13.36 -5.15 10.29
C GLY A 134 -14.59 -4.75 11.09
N ILE A 135 -15.66 -5.53 11.00
CA ILE A 135 -16.91 -5.32 11.76
C ILE A 135 -16.62 -5.41 13.26
N ALA A 136 -15.93 -6.45 13.72
CA ALA A 136 -15.60 -6.60 15.14
C ALA A 136 -14.83 -5.40 15.70
N ARG A 137 -13.88 -4.84 14.94
CA ARG A 137 -13.16 -3.61 15.31
C ARG A 137 -14.07 -2.38 15.40
N LEU A 138 -15.01 -2.24 14.47
CA LEU A 138 -15.99 -1.15 14.50
C LEU A 138 -16.91 -1.29 15.72
N THR A 139 -17.41 -2.50 15.99
CA THR A 139 -18.23 -2.80 17.17
C THR A 139 -17.48 -2.48 18.46
N GLU A 140 -16.24 -2.94 18.61
CA GLU A 140 -15.42 -2.65 19.80
C GLU A 140 -15.22 -1.14 20.00
N LYS A 141 -14.90 -0.41 18.93
CA LYS A 141 -14.78 1.06 18.97
C LYS A 141 -16.09 1.72 19.37
N ALA A 142 -17.20 1.31 18.75
CA ALA A 142 -18.52 1.84 19.02
C ALA A 142 -18.90 1.64 20.50
N SER A 143 -18.68 0.45 21.05
CA SER A 143 -18.90 0.16 22.47
C SER A 143 -18.06 1.04 23.39
N LYS A 144 -16.76 1.24 23.10
CA LYS A 144 -15.88 2.16 23.88
C LYS A 144 -16.33 3.62 23.82
N LEU A 145 -17.04 3.99 22.76
CA LEU A 145 -17.56 5.33 22.55
C LEU A 145 -19.00 5.49 23.04
N GLY A 146 -19.70 4.40 23.36
CA GLY A 146 -21.13 4.43 23.73
C GLY A 146 -22.05 4.69 22.55
N VAL A 147 -21.67 4.27 21.34
CA VAL A 147 -22.39 4.54 20.09
C VAL A 147 -23.04 3.26 19.60
N ASP A 148 -24.32 3.34 19.21
CA ASP A 148 -24.99 2.24 18.51
C ASP A 148 -24.75 2.34 16.99
N ILE A 149 -24.26 1.23 16.43
CA ILE A 149 -24.00 1.03 14.99
C ILE A 149 -24.83 -0.11 14.40
N THR A 150 -25.80 -0.64 15.15
CA THR A 150 -26.66 -1.75 14.71
C THR A 150 -27.42 -1.37 13.44
N GLY A 151 -27.45 -2.28 12.47
CA GLY A 151 -28.15 -2.08 11.19
C GLY A 151 -27.49 -1.08 10.24
N LEU A 152 -26.34 -0.50 10.58
CA LEU A 152 -25.61 0.39 9.68
C LEU A 152 -24.73 -0.38 8.70
N SER A 153 -24.50 0.21 7.53
CA SER A 153 -23.43 -0.25 6.64
C SER A 153 -22.06 -0.04 7.30
N ASN A 154 -21.03 -0.77 6.87
CA ASN A 154 -19.66 -0.59 7.41
C ASN A 154 -19.16 0.85 7.24
N GLN A 155 -19.54 1.51 6.14
CA GLN A 155 -19.14 2.89 5.88
C GLN A 155 -19.85 3.85 6.82
N ASP A 156 -21.15 3.66 7.04
CA ASP A 156 -21.95 4.53 7.92
C ASP A 156 -21.57 4.32 9.39
N ALA A 157 -21.34 3.06 9.81
CA ALA A 157 -20.82 2.74 11.13
C ALA A 157 -19.48 3.42 11.38
N LYS A 158 -18.56 3.37 10.41
CA LYS A 158 -17.28 4.05 10.49
C LYS A 158 -17.44 5.57 10.63
N ALA A 159 -18.27 6.19 9.79
CA ALA A 159 -18.52 7.64 9.85
C ALA A 159 -19.11 8.06 11.21
N LYS A 160 -20.09 7.30 11.71
CA LYS A 160 -20.72 7.55 13.01
C LYS A 160 -19.72 7.42 14.17
N ILE A 161 -18.83 6.44 14.11
CA ILE A 161 -17.73 6.28 15.06
C ILE A 161 -16.76 7.47 14.99
N GLU A 162 -16.38 7.92 13.80
CA GLU A 162 -15.46 9.06 13.62
C GLU A 162 -16.05 10.36 14.18
N VAL A 163 -17.33 10.62 13.98
CA VAL A 163 -18.03 11.75 14.61
C VAL A 163 -17.94 11.66 16.13
N ALA A 164 -18.20 10.49 16.71
CA ALA A 164 -18.13 10.30 18.16
C ALA A 164 -16.70 10.42 18.72
N GLU A 165 -15.69 9.91 17.99
CA GLU A 165 -14.27 10.11 18.32
C GLU A 165 -13.92 11.61 18.31
N ALA A 166 -14.42 12.35 17.31
CA ALA A 166 -14.18 13.78 17.17
C ALA A 166 -14.80 14.56 18.33
N SER A 167 -16.05 14.25 18.70
CA SER A 167 -16.70 14.86 19.86
C SER A 167 -15.94 14.60 21.17
N LYS A 168 -15.41 13.38 21.40
CA LYS A 168 -14.58 13.09 22.58
C LYS A 168 -13.27 13.89 22.63
N LEU A 169 -12.80 14.37 21.49
CA LEU A 169 -11.61 15.24 21.37
C LEU A 169 -11.96 16.73 21.34
N GLY A 170 -13.24 17.10 21.50
CA GLY A 170 -13.69 18.50 21.46
C GLY A 170 -13.65 19.11 20.06
N ILE A 171 -13.68 18.30 19.01
CA ILE A 171 -13.69 18.77 17.62
C ILE A 171 -15.14 18.97 17.20
N ASP A 172 -15.48 20.19 16.77
CA ASP A 172 -16.75 20.46 16.11
C ASP A 172 -16.77 19.84 14.71
N THR A 173 -17.79 19.03 14.45
CA THR A 173 -17.99 18.32 13.17
C THR A 173 -19.06 18.98 12.31
N THR A 174 -19.69 20.06 12.76
CA THR A 174 -20.79 20.72 12.06
C THR A 174 -20.33 21.24 10.69
N GLY A 175 -21.05 20.85 9.64
CA GLY A 175 -20.75 21.27 8.26
C GLY A 175 -19.50 20.64 7.64
N LEU A 176 -18.85 19.69 8.33
CA LEU A 176 -17.67 19.01 7.79
C LEU A 176 -18.05 17.73 7.03
N SER A 177 -17.31 17.45 5.97
CA SER A 177 -17.31 16.15 5.31
C SER A 177 -16.58 15.09 6.15
N ASN A 178 -16.85 13.81 5.90
CA ASN A 178 -16.15 12.70 6.56
C ASN A 178 -14.63 12.76 6.37
N GLN A 179 -14.16 13.21 5.20
CA GLN A 179 -12.72 13.35 4.94
C GLN A 179 -12.09 14.47 5.79
N GLU A 180 -12.80 15.57 5.99
CA GLU A 180 -12.33 16.67 6.85
C GLU A 180 -12.34 16.27 8.33
N ILE A 181 -13.36 15.53 8.77
CA ILE A 181 -13.40 14.96 10.12
C ILE A 181 -12.20 14.03 10.34
N GLN A 182 -11.92 13.12 9.40
CA GLN A 182 -10.74 12.23 9.46
C GLN A 182 -9.43 13.00 9.53
N ALA A 183 -9.29 14.07 8.72
CA ALA A 183 -8.10 14.90 8.73
C ALA A 183 -7.92 15.60 10.10
N LYS A 184 -8.98 16.19 10.65
CA LYS A 184 -8.94 16.84 11.97
C LYS A 184 -8.66 15.85 13.10
N LEU A 185 -9.28 14.66 13.07
CA LEU A 185 -8.99 13.56 14.00
C LEU A 185 -7.51 13.18 13.96
N LYS A 186 -6.96 13.01 12.76
CA LYS A 186 -5.55 12.67 12.58
C LYS A 186 -4.65 13.74 13.20
N SER A 187 -4.86 15.02 12.87
CA SER A 187 -4.09 16.12 13.44
C SER A 187 -4.21 16.21 14.96
N ALA A 188 -5.42 16.00 15.52
CA ALA A 188 -5.63 16.01 16.96
C ALA A 188 -4.91 14.85 17.66
N MET A 189 -4.89 13.66 17.05
CA MET A 189 -4.13 12.51 17.56
C MET A 189 -2.62 12.74 17.50
N GLU A 190 -2.11 13.30 16.40
CA GLU A 190 -0.69 13.64 16.24
C GLU A 190 -0.25 14.69 17.27
N ALA A 191 -1.06 15.73 17.50
CA ALA A 191 -0.79 16.74 18.53
C ALA A 191 -0.80 16.15 19.95
N LYS A 192 -1.74 15.24 20.24
CA LYS A 192 -1.83 14.55 21.54
C LYS A 192 -0.63 13.61 21.75
N GLU A 193 -0.18 12.93 20.71
CA GLU A 193 1.03 12.11 20.76
C GLU A 193 2.26 12.97 21.01
N LEU A 194 2.44 14.06 20.24
CA LEU A 194 3.54 14.99 20.43
C LEU A 194 3.56 15.55 21.86
N ALA A 195 2.41 15.95 22.41
CA ALA A 195 2.32 16.42 23.79
C ALA A 195 2.81 15.38 24.82
N LYS A 196 2.47 14.09 24.62
CA LYS A 196 2.98 12.99 25.46
C LYS A 196 4.48 12.80 25.30
N LEU A 197 5.00 12.88 24.08
CA LEU A 197 6.43 12.78 23.80
C LEU A 197 7.19 13.93 24.45
N THR A 198 6.71 15.17 24.31
CA THR A 198 7.28 16.34 24.96
C THR A 198 7.31 16.16 26.48
N GLN A 199 6.24 15.66 27.09
CA GLN A 199 6.22 15.40 28.53
C GLN A 199 7.27 14.35 28.94
N LYS A 200 7.44 13.26 28.17
CA LYS A 200 8.48 12.26 28.43
C LYS A 200 9.88 12.85 28.24
N ALA A 201 10.09 13.61 27.18
CA ALA A 201 11.35 14.27 26.86
C ALA A 201 11.77 15.23 27.99
N SER A 202 10.84 16.04 28.50
CA SER A 202 11.09 16.93 29.65
C SER A 202 11.47 16.16 30.91
N LYS A 203 10.81 15.03 31.22
CA LYS A 203 11.19 14.15 32.35
C LYS A 203 12.59 13.54 32.19
N LEU A 204 13.00 13.31 30.95
CA LEU A 204 14.33 12.77 30.64
C LEU A 204 15.41 13.86 30.54
N GLY A 205 15.02 15.12 30.38
CA GLY A 205 15.94 16.26 30.19
C GLY A 205 16.49 16.34 28.77
N ILE A 206 15.75 15.87 27.77
CA ILE A 206 16.17 15.85 26.37
C ILE A 206 15.31 16.79 25.52
N ASP A 207 15.94 17.41 24.51
CA ASP A 207 15.22 18.20 23.51
C ASP A 207 14.81 17.34 22.31
N ILE A 208 13.55 17.48 21.91
CA ILE A 208 12.94 16.82 20.76
C ILE A 208 12.35 17.82 19.75
N THR A 209 12.64 19.12 19.91
CA THR A 209 12.13 20.18 19.04
C THR A 209 12.55 19.94 17.59
N GLY A 210 11.61 20.12 16.66
CA GLY A 210 11.84 19.94 15.23
C GLY A 210 11.94 18.48 14.74
N LEU A 211 11.80 17.50 15.64
CA LEU A 211 11.78 16.09 15.27
C LEU A 211 10.38 15.62 14.87
N SER A 212 10.31 14.63 13.99
CA SER A 212 9.06 13.89 13.75
C SER A 212 8.68 13.08 15.01
N ASN A 213 7.40 12.73 15.19
CA ASN A 213 6.97 11.89 16.32
C ASN A 213 7.79 10.57 16.41
N LYS A 214 8.13 9.98 15.26
CA LYS A 214 8.92 8.75 15.19
C LYS A 214 10.35 8.95 15.68
N ASP A 215 10.99 10.05 15.27
CA ASP A 215 12.38 10.35 15.65
C ASP A 215 12.45 10.80 17.11
N ALA A 216 11.47 11.59 17.56
CA ALA A 216 11.32 11.98 18.96
C ALA A 216 11.14 10.74 19.86
N MET A 217 10.28 9.78 19.47
CA MET A 217 10.10 8.53 20.19
C MET A 217 11.42 7.74 20.28
N THR A 218 12.13 7.59 19.17
CA THR A 218 13.43 6.87 19.14
C THR A 218 14.45 7.54 20.05
N LYS A 219 14.54 8.87 20.04
CA LYS A 219 15.44 9.64 20.90
C LYS A 219 15.07 9.48 22.39
N ILE A 220 13.78 9.48 22.70
CA ILE A 220 13.26 9.23 24.06
C ILE A 220 13.61 7.82 24.54
N GLU A 221 13.39 6.80 23.71
CA GLU A 221 13.70 5.41 24.04
C GLU A 221 15.19 5.20 24.30
N ASN A 222 16.05 5.76 23.46
CA ASN A 222 17.50 5.70 23.67
C ASN A 222 17.92 6.39 24.97
N ALA A 223 17.39 7.58 25.26
CA ALA A 223 17.69 8.29 26.50
C ALA A 223 17.20 7.50 27.73
N GLU A 224 16.04 6.86 27.63
CA GLU A 224 15.48 6.01 28.68
C GLU A 224 16.33 4.75 28.89
N ALA A 225 16.78 4.10 27.82
CA ALA A 225 17.70 2.96 27.86
C ALA A 225 19.02 3.33 28.54
N SER A 226 19.62 4.47 28.17
CA SER A 226 20.84 4.97 28.82
C SER A 226 20.66 5.20 30.32
N LYS A 227 19.52 5.77 30.76
CA LYS A 227 19.23 5.95 32.19
C LYS A 227 19.08 4.62 32.95
N LEU A 228 18.74 3.54 32.25
CA LEU A 228 18.63 2.20 32.80
C LEU A 228 19.93 1.38 32.65
N GLY A 229 20.99 1.95 32.09
CA GLY A 229 22.25 1.25 31.84
C GLY A 229 22.17 0.18 30.74
N ILE A 230 21.20 0.31 29.83
CA ILE A 230 21.04 -0.62 28.71
C ILE A 230 21.92 -0.17 27.54
N ASP A 231 22.79 -1.06 27.07
CA ASP A 231 23.50 -0.86 25.80
C ASP A 231 22.54 -1.05 24.62
N THR A 232 22.41 -0.02 23.79
CA THR A 232 21.52 0.00 22.63
C THR A 232 22.24 -0.33 21.33
N THR A 233 23.56 -0.56 21.36
CA THR A 233 24.37 -0.81 20.17
C THR A 233 23.92 -2.08 19.45
N GLY A 234 23.60 -1.96 18.16
CA GLY A 234 23.14 -3.07 17.34
C GLY A 234 21.69 -3.54 17.61
N LEU A 235 20.94 -2.86 18.48
CA LEU A 235 19.55 -3.22 18.77
C LEU A 235 18.56 -2.43 17.89
N THR A 236 17.47 -3.09 17.51
CA THR A 236 16.30 -2.43 16.92
C THR A 236 15.48 -1.71 18.01
N ASN A 237 14.72 -0.67 17.65
CA ASN A 237 13.85 0.03 18.61
C ASN A 237 12.91 -0.91 19.37
N LYS A 238 12.37 -1.94 18.69
CA LYS A 238 11.50 -2.93 19.34
C LYS A 238 12.25 -3.68 20.45
N GLN A 239 13.49 -4.12 20.19
CA GLN A 239 14.32 -4.79 21.20
C GLN A 239 14.70 -3.85 22.35
N ILE A 240 14.94 -2.56 22.07
CA ILE A 240 15.20 -1.55 23.09
C ILE A 240 13.96 -1.38 24.00
N GLN A 241 12.77 -1.23 23.42
CA GLN A 241 11.50 -1.14 24.17
C GLN A 241 11.27 -2.37 25.07
N GLU A 242 11.54 -3.57 24.56
CA GLU A 242 11.40 -4.81 25.31
C GLU A 242 12.36 -4.84 26.53
N LYS A 243 13.64 -4.51 26.33
CA LYS A 243 14.63 -4.43 27.42
C LYS A 243 14.30 -3.35 28.45
N ILE A 244 13.84 -2.16 28.01
CA ILE A 244 13.37 -1.11 28.92
C ILE A 244 12.21 -1.62 29.78
N LYS A 245 11.24 -2.32 29.15
CA LYS A 245 10.08 -2.88 29.86
C LYS A 245 10.50 -3.93 30.88
N GLU A 246 11.42 -4.83 30.53
CA GLU A 246 11.97 -5.85 31.44
C GLU A 246 12.66 -5.21 32.65
N MET A 247 13.58 -4.27 32.41
CA MET A 247 14.31 -3.57 33.47
C MET A 247 13.39 -2.79 34.40
N LYS A 248 12.36 -2.13 33.86
CA LYS A 248 11.35 -1.43 34.67
C LYS A 248 10.52 -2.39 35.53
N SER A 249 10.19 -3.56 35.00
CA SER A 249 9.41 -4.56 35.72
C SER A 249 10.21 -5.15 36.88
N ASN A 250 11.49 -5.49 36.66
CA ASN A 250 12.39 -6.02 37.69
C ASN A 250 12.72 -5.00 38.79
N LYS A 251 12.71 -3.70 38.47
CA LYS A 251 12.95 -2.64 39.45
C LYS A 251 11.76 -2.43 40.39
N ILE A 252 10.53 -2.77 39.96
CA ILE A 252 9.33 -2.71 40.80
C ILE A 252 9.32 -3.89 41.78
N THR A 253 9.70 -5.10 41.34
CA THR A 253 9.70 -6.30 42.20
C THR A 253 10.76 -6.28 43.30
N ASN A 254 11.85 -5.50 43.14
CA ASN A 254 12.92 -5.38 44.13
C ASN A 254 12.76 -4.19 45.09
N ALA A 255 11.71 -3.37 44.94
CA ALA A 255 11.44 -2.23 45.84
C ALA A 255 10.46 -2.58 46.97
N ASP A 256 9.84 -3.76 46.93
CA ASP A 256 8.84 -4.25 47.89
C ASP A 256 9.39 -5.37 48.82
N ASN A 257 10.71 -5.57 48.88
CA ASN A 257 11.41 -6.48 49.81
C ASN A 257 12.31 -5.71 50.79
#